data_AF-A0A915BL73-F1
#
_entry.id   AF-A0A915BL73-F1
#
_cell.length_a   1.000
_cell.length_b   1.000
_cell.length_c   1.000
_cell.angle_alpha   90.00
_cell.angle_beta   90.00
_cell.angle_gamma   90.00
#
_symmetry.space_group_name_H-M   'P 1'
#
loop_
_entity.id
_entity.type
_entity.pdbx_description
1 polymer ?
#
loop_
_entity_poly.entity_id
_entity_poly.type
_entity_poly.pdbx_seq_one_letter_code
_entity_poly.pdbx_strand_id
1 'polypeptide(L)'
;STSKIVRRMNELYEMHIISYGERQYAHKIAEILDPDKRYFGHRILSRDELFSAMYKTGNMKALFPCGDQLIAIIDDRPDVWQYSDALIQVKPYRFFKETGDINAPTVCNAQQRSLVQERIAQVNVEGDGDETLEFIATVLTRVHTTFYAHYDKNMSDRVQDVKLVIAYMRSQVLRGCSIVLSGIVPIGMDVRNTEAFHLCIQFGATVTESVTDSTTHVIAARWGTTKVHDARRRANIAIVNPRWLYACVERWEKADEKEFELTKETMNSKEKPLGGLVIDRQLSNMPTLAKETLRNMTDEVDEVLSEDDSGNEREEGVRQVADDGLGKSSSSKDGVLRKRKCNMREEGD
;
A
#
# COMPACT_ATOMS: atom_id res chain seq x y z
N SER A 1 -15.88 -6.32 -19.74
CA SER A 1 -14.54 -6.91 -19.61
C SER A 1 -14.60 -8.34 -19.07
N THR A 2 -15.05 -8.53 -17.83
CA THR A 2 -15.05 -9.78 -17.04
C THR A 2 -15.41 -11.07 -17.78
N SER A 3 -16.54 -11.15 -18.50
CA SER A 3 -16.98 -12.40 -19.16
C SER A 3 -16.03 -12.93 -20.23
N LYS A 4 -15.19 -12.07 -20.84
CA LYS A 4 -14.12 -12.53 -21.75
C LYS A 4 -13.03 -13.29 -20.99
N ILE A 5 -12.69 -12.79 -19.81
CA ILE A 5 -11.60 -13.28 -18.97
C ILE A 5 -12.03 -14.56 -18.24
N VAL A 6 -13.26 -14.62 -17.71
CA VAL A 6 -13.85 -15.86 -17.18
C VAL A 6 -13.83 -16.97 -18.24
N ARG A 7 -14.21 -16.67 -19.49
CA ARG A 7 -14.13 -17.65 -20.59
C ARG A 7 -12.71 -18.14 -20.86
N ARG A 8 -11.75 -17.22 -20.99
CA ARG A 8 -10.32 -17.55 -21.22
C ARG A 8 -9.72 -18.35 -20.07
N MET A 9 -10.07 -18.04 -18.83
CA MET A 9 -9.58 -18.77 -17.65
C MET A 9 -10.23 -20.15 -17.51
N ASN A 10 -11.47 -20.35 -17.98
CA ASN A 10 -12.12 -21.66 -18.01
C ASN A 10 -11.42 -22.69 -18.91
N GLU A 11 -10.60 -22.25 -19.86
CA GLU A 11 -9.78 -23.14 -20.70
C GLU A 11 -8.55 -23.69 -19.95
N LEU A 12 -8.20 -23.11 -18.80
CA LEU A 12 -6.99 -23.39 -18.03
C LEU A 12 -7.26 -23.81 -16.56
N TYR A 13 -8.41 -23.44 -15.99
CA TYR A 13 -8.72 -23.61 -14.57
C TYR A 13 -10.19 -24.04 -14.35
N GLU A 14 -10.42 -24.99 -13.44
CA GLU A 14 -11.75 -25.24 -12.88
C GLU A 14 -12.08 -24.18 -11.81
N MET A 15 -12.95 -23.24 -12.17
CA MET A 15 -13.22 -22.07 -11.33
C MET A 15 -14.26 -22.34 -10.23
N HIS A 16 -13.97 -21.81 -9.05
CA HIS A 16 -14.81 -21.83 -7.84
C HIS A 16 -15.09 -20.39 -7.38
N ILE A 17 -16.28 -20.12 -6.85
CA ILE A 17 -16.61 -18.85 -6.17
C ILE A 17 -16.61 -19.11 -4.66
N ILE A 18 -15.86 -18.30 -3.89
CA ILE A 18 -15.81 -18.40 -2.42
C ILE A 18 -15.95 -16.99 -1.82
N SER A 19 -17.14 -16.69 -1.29
CA SER A 19 -17.54 -15.34 -0.89
C SER A 19 -18.07 -15.27 0.54
N TYR A 20 -17.85 -14.13 1.20
CA TYR A 20 -18.52 -13.77 2.46
C TYR A 20 -19.92 -13.16 2.25
N GLY A 21 -20.43 -13.08 1.01
CA GLY A 21 -21.84 -12.77 0.77
C GLY A 21 -22.76 -13.94 1.15
N GLU A 22 -24.00 -13.65 1.51
CA GLU A 22 -25.04 -14.66 1.77
C GLU A 22 -25.36 -15.49 0.52
N ARG A 23 -25.88 -16.71 0.70
CA ARG A 23 -26.16 -17.66 -0.39
C ARG A 23 -26.98 -17.06 -1.52
N GLN A 24 -28.06 -16.35 -1.22
CA GLN A 24 -28.91 -15.74 -2.24
C GLN A 24 -28.16 -14.68 -3.06
N TYR A 25 -27.32 -13.87 -2.41
CA TYR A 25 -26.48 -12.87 -3.06
C TYR A 25 -25.43 -13.53 -3.96
N ALA A 26 -24.67 -14.51 -3.43
CA ALA A 26 -23.63 -15.21 -4.17
C ALA A 26 -24.19 -15.91 -5.43
N HIS A 27 -25.32 -16.60 -5.30
CA HIS A 27 -26.00 -17.24 -6.44
C HIS A 27 -26.55 -16.21 -7.45
N LYS A 28 -27.05 -15.05 -7.00
CA LYS A 28 -27.55 -14.02 -7.92
C LYS A 28 -26.43 -13.36 -8.73
N ILE A 29 -25.28 -13.10 -8.12
CA ILE A 29 -24.10 -12.61 -8.84
C ILE A 29 -23.57 -13.67 -9.81
N ALA A 30 -23.53 -14.95 -9.41
CA ALA A 30 -23.15 -16.05 -10.30
C ALA A 30 -24.09 -16.18 -11.51
N GLU A 31 -25.41 -16.04 -11.33
CA GLU A 31 -26.38 -16.05 -12.43
C GLU A 31 -26.17 -14.89 -13.43
N ILE A 32 -25.73 -13.71 -12.97
CA ILE A 32 -25.41 -12.58 -13.83
C ILE A 32 -24.12 -12.81 -14.64
N LEU A 33 -23.12 -13.48 -14.04
CA LEU A 33 -21.82 -13.75 -14.67
C LEU A 33 -21.82 -15.00 -15.57
N ASP A 34 -22.62 -16.01 -15.21
CA ASP A 34 -22.69 -17.33 -15.81
C ASP A 34 -24.15 -17.86 -15.87
N PRO A 35 -25.03 -17.26 -16.71
CA PRO A 35 -26.45 -17.64 -16.78
C PRO A 35 -26.66 -19.12 -17.13
N ASP A 36 -25.80 -19.66 -17.99
CA ASP A 36 -25.83 -21.04 -18.47
C ASP A 36 -25.14 -22.03 -17.50
N LYS A 37 -24.55 -21.55 -16.40
CA LYS A 37 -23.83 -22.36 -15.39
C LYS A 37 -22.64 -23.17 -15.95
N ARG A 38 -21.98 -22.67 -17.00
CA ARG A 38 -20.87 -23.32 -17.71
C ARG A 38 -19.53 -23.18 -16.98
N TYR A 39 -19.34 -22.05 -16.29
CA TYR A 39 -18.06 -21.62 -15.71
C TYR A 39 -17.92 -22.01 -14.25
N PHE A 40 -18.97 -21.80 -13.44
CA PHE A 40 -18.96 -22.09 -12.01
C PHE A 40 -19.87 -23.27 -11.63
N GLY A 41 -20.96 -23.50 -12.37
CA GLY A 41 -21.86 -24.63 -12.10
C GLY A 41 -22.44 -24.58 -10.67
N HIS A 42 -22.07 -25.58 -9.86
CA HIS A 42 -22.43 -25.66 -8.43
C HIS A 42 -21.26 -25.33 -7.49
N ARG A 43 -20.09 -24.92 -8.02
CA ARG A 43 -18.85 -24.64 -7.27
C ARG A 43 -18.88 -23.25 -6.60
N ILE A 44 -19.90 -23.01 -5.78
CA ILE A 44 -20.16 -21.73 -5.12
C ILE A 44 -20.27 -21.98 -3.61
N LEU A 45 -19.37 -21.35 -2.84
CA LEU A 45 -19.46 -21.25 -1.39
C LEU A 45 -19.75 -19.81 -1.01
N SER A 46 -20.82 -19.64 -0.25
CA SER A 46 -21.25 -18.40 0.36
C SER A 46 -20.93 -18.42 1.85
N ARG A 47 -21.23 -17.31 2.55
CA ARG A 47 -21.12 -17.18 4.01
C ARG A 47 -21.73 -18.37 4.75
N ASP A 48 -22.83 -18.90 4.23
CA ASP A 48 -23.63 -19.95 4.86
C ASP A 48 -22.94 -21.33 4.82
N GLU A 49 -21.94 -21.52 3.95
CA GLU A 49 -21.13 -22.74 3.84
C GLU A 49 -19.67 -22.56 4.32
N LEU A 50 -19.28 -21.37 4.80
CA LEU A 50 -17.93 -21.13 5.34
C LEU A 50 -17.82 -21.61 6.79
N PHE A 51 -16.75 -22.36 7.10
CA PHE A 51 -16.53 -22.88 8.46
C PHE A 51 -16.07 -21.81 9.46
N SER A 52 -15.58 -20.67 8.95
CA SER A 52 -15.12 -19.55 9.76
C SER A 52 -15.61 -18.24 9.15
N ALA A 53 -16.20 -17.39 9.99
CA ALA A 53 -16.59 -16.04 9.62
C ALA A 53 -15.39 -15.13 9.29
N MET A 54 -14.15 -15.55 9.59
CA MET A 54 -12.94 -14.73 9.45
C MET A 54 -11.92 -15.26 8.44
N TYR A 55 -11.85 -16.59 8.22
CA TYR A 55 -10.83 -17.21 7.38
C TYR A 55 -11.42 -18.23 6.41
N LYS A 56 -11.09 -18.13 5.12
CA LYS A 56 -11.52 -19.06 4.07
C LYS A 56 -10.66 -20.33 4.01
N THR A 57 -9.48 -20.33 4.66
CA THR A 57 -8.48 -21.41 4.65
C THR A 57 -9.02 -22.77 5.13
N GLY A 58 -9.91 -22.77 6.12
CA GLY A 58 -10.54 -24.00 6.63
C GLY A 58 -11.35 -24.75 5.57
N ASN A 59 -11.99 -24.02 4.64
CA ASN A 59 -12.79 -24.61 3.57
C ASN A 59 -11.92 -25.28 2.49
N MET A 60 -10.65 -24.89 2.32
CA MET A 60 -9.75 -25.52 1.31
C MET A 60 -9.56 -27.01 1.56
N LYS A 61 -9.38 -27.41 2.82
CA LYS A 61 -9.21 -28.83 3.19
C LYS A 61 -10.47 -29.68 2.95
N ALA A 62 -11.65 -29.08 2.97
CA ALA A 62 -12.90 -29.78 2.71
C ALA A 62 -13.26 -29.83 1.22
N LEU A 63 -12.93 -28.80 0.45
CA LEU A 63 -13.14 -28.77 -1.00
C LEU A 63 -12.14 -29.64 -1.74
N PHE A 64 -10.89 -29.68 -1.26
CA PHE A 64 -9.78 -30.37 -1.90
C PHE A 64 -9.17 -31.38 -0.91
N PRO A 65 -9.90 -32.45 -0.54
CA PRO A 65 -9.47 -33.41 0.50
C PRO A 65 -8.23 -34.21 0.10
N CYS A 66 -7.94 -34.31 -1.21
CA CYS A 66 -6.73 -34.94 -1.74
C CYS A 66 -5.50 -34.03 -1.73
N GLY A 67 -5.66 -32.74 -1.36
CA GLY A 67 -4.59 -31.77 -1.22
C GLY A 67 -4.82 -30.47 -2.01
N ASP A 68 -4.11 -29.42 -1.61
CA ASP A 68 -4.22 -28.05 -2.11
C ASP A 68 -3.12 -27.67 -3.12
N GLN A 69 -2.37 -28.65 -3.64
CA GLN A 69 -1.18 -28.44 -4.46
C GLN A 69 -1.48 -27.86 -5.86
N LEU A 70 -2.73 -27.91 -6.31
CA LEU A 70 -3.15 -27.43 -7.65
C LEU A 70 -4.05 -26.19 -7.57
N ILE A 71 -4.15 -25.55 -6.40
CA ILE A 71 -5.01 -24.39 -6.18
C ILE A 71 -4.23 -23.09 -6.42
N ALA A 72 -4.75 -22.25 -7.31
CA ALA A 72 -4.44 -20.82 -7.35
C ALA A 72 -5.65 -20.04 -6.80
N ILE A 73 -5.40 -19.03 -5.97
CA ILE A 73 -6.44 -18.22 -5.32
C ILE A 73 -6.33 -16.79 -5.85
N ILE A 74 -7.47 -16.17 -6.18
CA ILE A 74 -7.57 -14.76 -6.55
C ILE A 74 -8.46 -14.09 -5.52
N ASP A 75 -7.93 -13.11 -4.79
CA ASP A 75 -8.68 -12.36 -3.78
C ASP A 75 -7.98 -11.00 -3.56
N ASP A 76 -8.73 -9.96 -3.20
CA ASP A 76 -8.15 -8.65 -2.90
C ASP A 76 -7.64 -8.56 -1.45
N ARG A 77 -7.99 -9.57 -0.64
CA ARG A 77 -7.74 -9.63 0.80
C ARG A 77 -6.84 -10.79 1.22
N PRO A 78 -5.58 -10.53 1.61
CA PRO A 78 -4.67 -11.59 2.05
C PRO A 78 -4.94 -12.07 3.48
N ASP A 79 -5.60 -11.25 4.32
CA ASP A 79 -5.94 -11.57 5.71
C ASP A 79 -6.90 -12.77 5.82
N VAL A 80 -7.94 -12.81 4.99
CA VAL A 80 -8.94 -13.90 5.00
C VAL A 80 -8.39 -15.24 4.49
N TRP A 81 -7.24 -15.21 3.80
CA TRP A 81 -6.49 -16.37 3.33
C TRP A 81 -5.25 -16.69 4.18
N GLN A 82 -5.07 -15.99 5.31
CA GLN A 82 -3.91 -16.12 6.20
C GLN A 82 -2.57 -16.04 5.44
N TYR A 83 -2.50 -15.17 4.42
CA TYR A 83 -1.32 -14.95 3.58
C TYR A 83 -0.81 -16.22 2.85
N SER A 84 -1.72 -17.12 2.45
CA SER A 84 -1.39 -18.34 1.69
C SER A 84 -0.54 -18.07 0.44
N ASP A 85 0.50 -18.89 0.21
CA ASP A 85 1.35 -18.79 -0.97
C ASP A 85 0.59 -18.93 -2.30
N ALA A 86 -0.54 -19.64 -2.29
CA ALA A 86 -1.45 -19.81 -3.44
C ALA A 86 -2.16 -18.51 -3.87
N LEU A 87 -2.12 -17.46 -3.04
CA LEU A 87 -2.82 -16.21 -3.29
C LEU A 87 -2.10 -15.31 -4.31
N ILE A 88 -2.79 -15.02 -5.40
CA ILE A 88 -2.49 -13.91 -6.31
C ILE A 88 -3.36 -12.74 -5.84
N GLN A 89 -2.79 -11.88 -5.00
CA GLN A 89 -3.49 -10.72 -4.46
C GLN A 89 -3.84 -9.74 -5.59
N VAL A 90 -5.09 -9.26 -5.61
CA VAL A 90 -5.55 -8.26 -6.59
C VAL A 90 -5.80 -6.91 -5.95
N LYS A 91 -5.84 -5.87 -6.78
CA LYS A 91 -6.27 -4.53 -6.37
C LYS A 91 -7.78 -4.55 -6.06
N PRO A 92 -8.23 -4.05 -4.90
CA PRO A 92 -9.66 -3.96 -4.58
C PRO A 92 -10.41 -3.11 -5.62
N TYR A 93 -11.39 -3.71 -6.29
CA TYR A 93 -12.21 -3.04 -7.30
C TYR A 93 -13.18 -2.04 -6.65
N ARG A 94 -13.09 -0.76 -7.04
CA ARG A 94 -13.84 0.35 -6.42
C ARG A 94 -14.54 1.24 -7.45
N PHE A 95 -15.52 0.68 -8.14
CA PHE A 95 -16.41 1.42 -9.03
C PHE A 95 -17.26 2.45 -8.24
N PHE A 96 -17.89 2.01 -7.15
CA PHE A 96 -18.66 2.88 -6.25
C PHE A 96 -17.73 3.46 -5.18
N LYS A 97 -17.23 4.69 -5.41
CA LYS A 97 -16.19 5.32 -4.58
C LYS A 97 -16.51 5.40 -3.08
N GLU A 98 -17.79 5.57 -2.75
CA GLU A 98 -18.30 5.69 -1.38
C GLU A 98 -18.69 4.34 -0.75
N THR A 99 -18.57 3.23 -1.48
CA THR A 99 -18.95 1.88 -1.01
C THR A 99 -17.72 0.99 -0.83
N GLY A 100 -17.53 0.47 0.38
CA GLY A 100 -16.50 -0.52 0.69
C GLY A 100 -17.01 -1.96 0.44
N ASP A 101 -16.27 -2.95 0.95
CA ASP A 101 -16.74 -4.33 0.97
C ASP A 101 -17.93 -4.48 1.95
N ILE A 102 -19.15 -4.46 1.39
CA ILE A 102 -20.40 -4.64 2.13
C ILE A 102 -20.52 -6.03 2.79
N ASN A 103 -19.73 -7.01 2.33
CA ASN A 103 -19.72 -8.37 2.83
C ASN A 103 -18.54 -8.67 3.77
N ALA A 104 -17.71 -7.67 4.07
CA ALA A 104 -16.53 -7.82 4.93
C ALA A 104 -16.88 -8.37 6.32
N PRO A 105 -16.09 -9.34 6.84
CA PRO A 105 -16.24 -9.84 8.21
C PRO A 105 -16.35 -8.72 9.26
N THR A 106 -17.17 -8.97 10.27
CA THR A 106 -17.73 -7.94 11.18
C THR A 106 -16.75 -7.36 12.21
N VAL A 107 -15.49 -7.77 12.22
CA VAL A 107 -14.49 -7.34 13.23
C VAL A 107 -13.89 -5.96 12.93
N CYS A 108 -14.09 -5.41 11.73
CA CYS A 108 -13.76 -3.99 11.47
C CYS A 108 -14.78 -3.09 12.19
N ASN A 109 -14.37 -2.51 13.33
CA ASN A 109 -15.15 -1.58 14.16
C ASN A 109 -16.01 -0.60 13.34
N ALA A 110 -17.29 -0.43 13.70
CA ALA A 110 -18.23 0.39 12.93
C ALA A 110 -17.77 1.86 12.74
N GLN A 111 -17.11 2.44 13.75
CA GLN A 111 -16.51 3.79 13.69
C GLN A 111 -15.25 3.88 12.81
N GLN A 112 -14.61 2.74 12.53
CA GLN A 112 -13.41 2.63 11.70
C GLN A 112 -13.79 2.49 10.22
N ARG A 113 -14.97 1.94 9.92
CA ARG A 113 -15.52 1.83 8.55
C ARG A 113 -15.76 3.22 7.91
N SER A 114 -16.35 4.19 8.60
CA SER A 114 -16.69 5.50 7.99
C SER A 114 -15.46 6.36 7.66
N LEU A 115 -14.50 6.49 8.59
CA LEU A 115 -13.28 7.29 8.40
C LEU A 115 -12.37 6.73 7.30
N VAL A 116 -12.33 5.41 7.14
CA VAL A 116 -11.61 4.74 6.06
C VAL A 116 -12.33 4.97 4.72
N GLN A 117 -13.67 4.94 4.71
CA GLN A 117 -14.47 5.12 3.50
C GLN A 117 -14.34 6.53 2.88
N GLU A 118 -14.46 7.59 3.70
CA GLU A 118 -14.37 8.99 3.22
C GLU A 118 -12.98 9.33 2.65
N ARG A 119 -11.91 8.73 3.21
CA ARG A 119 -10.53 8.98 2.75
C ARG A 119 -10.18 8.17 1.50
N ILE A 120 -10.69 6.94 1.38
CA ILE A 120 -10.53 6.09 0.19
C ILE A 120 -11.08 6.76 -1.08
N ALA A 121 -12.22 7.46 -0.98
CA ALA A 121 -12.85 8.14 -2.10
C ALA A 121 -11.95 9.21 -2.76
N GLN A 122 -10.95 9.73 -2.03
CA GLN A 122 -10.03 10.78 -2.51
C GLN A 122 -8.81 10.23 -3.28
N VAL A 123 -8.55 8.91 -3.29
CA VAL A 123 -7.31 8.33 -3.85
C VAL A 123 -7.48 7.76 -5.26
N ASN A 124 -8.67 7.24 -5.59
CA ASN A 124 -8.93 6.61 -6.89
C ASN A 124 -9.70 7.55 -7.83
N VAL A 125 -8.93 8.35 -8.59
CA VAL A 125 -9.37 8.93 -9.87
C VAL A 125 -8.91 8.03 -11.01
N GLU A 126 -9.43 6.80 -11.03
CA GLU A 126 -9.27 5.88 -12.16
C GLU A 126 -10.68 5.60 -12.69
N GLY A 127 -10.88 5.85 -14.00
CA GLY A 127 -12.17 5.75 -14.69
C GLY A 127 -12.41 4.37 -15.28
N ASP A 128 -13.13 4.31 -16.40
CA ASP A 128 -13.55 3.09 -17.12
C ASP A 128 -12.40 2.30 -17.80
N GLY A 129 -11.17 2.45 -17.31
CA GLY A 129 -9.92 1.89 -17.83
C GLY A 129 -9.20 0.97 -16.84
N ASP A 130 -9.94 0.22 -16.02
CA ASP A 130 -9.36 -0.75 -15.10
C ASP A 130 -8.86 -2.00 -15.85
N GLU A 131 -7.54 -2.15 -15.93
CA GLU A 131 -6.84 -3.25 -16.58
C GLU A 131 -6.54 -4.44 -15.65
N THR A 132 -6.89 -4.37 -14.36
CA THR A 132 -6.54 -5.37 -13.33
C THR A 132 -6.82 -6.80 -13.79
N LEU A 133 -7.99 -7.04 -14.37
CA LEU A 133 -8.39 -8.39 -14.79
C LEU A 133 -7.51 -8.95 -15.94
N GLU A 134 -6.94 -8.11 -16.80
CA GLU A 134 -6.06 -8.55 -17.89
C GLU A 134 -4.64 -8.85 -17.37
N PHE A 135 -4.15 -8.08 -16.39
CA PHE A 135 -2.93 -8.45 -15.66
C PHE A 135 -3.10 -9.81 -14.96
N ILE A 136 -4.22 -10.03 -14.26
CA ILE A 136 -4.52 -11.31 -13.61
C ILE A 136 -4.68 -12.46 -14.62
N ALA A 137 -5.36 -12.24 -15.76
CA ALA A 137 -5.44 -13.23 -16.84
C ALA A 137 -4.04 -13.60 -17.37
N THR A 138 -3.14 -12.62 -17.49
CA THR A 138 -1.75 -12.82 -17.93
C THR A 138 -0.94 -13.58 -16.89
N VAL A 139 -1.01 -13.22 -15.62
CA VAL A 139 -0.34 -13.92 -14.51
C VAL A 139 -0.81 -15.38 -14.43
N LEU A 140 -2.12 -15.63 -14.44
CA LEU A 140 -2.68 -16.99 -14.42
C LEU A 140 -2.27 -17.81 -15.65
N THR A 141 -2.31 -17.23 -16.85
CA THR A 141 -1.83 -17.91 -18.06
C THR A 141 -0.35 -18.30 -17.89
N ARG A 142 0.50 -17.40 -17.39
CA ARG A 142 1.91 -17.68 -17.14
C ARG A 142 2.12 -18.75 -16.06
N VAL A 143 1.36 -18.74 -14.96
CA VAL A 143 1.41 -19.77 -13.90
C VAL A 143 1.05 -21.14 -14.46
N HIS A 144 -0.10 -21.25 -15.15
CA HIS A 144 -0.55 -22.49 -15.78
C HIS A 144 0.49 -23.03 -16.77
N THR A 145 0.92 -22.22 -17.73
CA THR A 145 1.89 -22.64 -18.76
C THR A 145 3.23 -23.05 -18.14
N THR A 146 3.72 -22.32 -17.12
CA THR A 146 4.97 -22.67 -16.44
C THR A 146 4.84 -23.99 -15.67
N PHE A 147 3.73 -24.18 -14.95
CA PHE A 147 3.45 -25.41 -14.21
C PHE A 147 3.44 -26.64 -15.12
N TYR A 148 2.62 -26.63 -16.19
CA TYR A 148 2.52 -27.77 -17.09
C TYR A 148 3.82 -28.01 -17.89
N ALA A 149 4.55 -26.95 -18.27
CA ALA A 149 5.86 -27.10 -18.90
C ALA A 149 6.93 -27.75 -17.99
N HIS A 150 6.75 -27.75 -16.67
CA HIS A 150 7.58 -28.51 -15.72
C HIS A 150 7.00 -29.89 -15.38
N TYR A 151 5.67 -30.04 -15.41
CA TYR A 151 4.99 -31.32 -15.24
C TYR A 151 5.37 -32.29 -16.38
N ASP A 152 5.18 -31.86 -17.64
CA ASP A 152 5.41 -32.67 -18.84
C ASP A 152 6.87 -33.12 -18.98
N LYS A 153 7.82 -32.28 -18.56
CA LYS A 153 9.26 -32.59 -18.62
C LYS A 153 9.72 -33.58 -17.57
N ASN A 154 9.09 -33.57 -16.39
CA ASN A 154 9.57 -34.35 -15.25
C ASN A 154 8.94 -35.75 -15.19
N MET A 155 7.84 -36.02 -15.91
CA MET A 155 7.10 -37.30 -15.95
C MET A 155 6.99 -38.00 -14.58
N SER A 156 6.80 -37.22 -13.51
CA SER A 156 6.89 -37.70 -12.14
C SER A 156 5.52 -38.01 -11.56
N ASP A 157 5.33 -39.21 -11.01
CA ASP A 157 4.11 -39.60 -10.26
C ASP A 157 3.80 -38.72 -9.03
N ARG A 158 4.71 -37.79 -8.67
CA ARG A 158 4.47 -36.78 -7.64
C ARG A 158 3.84 -35.53 -8.24
N VAL A 159 2.65 -35.20 -7.75
CA VAL A 159 2.00 -33.90 -7.97
C VAL A 159 2.94 -32.79 -7.51
N GLN A 160 3.34 -31.91 -8.44
CA GLN A 160 4.09 -30.71 -8.12
C GLN A 160 3.15 -29.66 -7.50
N ASP A 161 3.64 -28.84 -6.57
CA ASP A 161 2.84 -27.81 -5.93
C ASP A 161 2.91 -26.49 -6.72
N VAL A 162 1.78 -26.03 -7.25
CA VAL A 162 1.63 -24.78 -8.00
C VAL A 162 2.05 -23.57 -7.17
N LYS A 163 1.95 -23.64 -5.83
CA LYS A 163 2.44 -22.61 -4.90
C LYS A 163 3.93 -22.33 -5.11
N LEU A 164 4.73 -23.34 -5.45
CA LEU A 164 6.15 -23.17 -5.76
C LEU A 164 6.36 -22.38 -7.06
N VAL A 165 5.54 -22.60 -8.08
CA VAL A 165 5.59 -21.85 -9.35
C VAL A 165 5.14 -20.41 -9.12
N ILE A 166 4.04 -20.21 -8.38
CA ILE A 166 3.50 -18.90 -7.99
C ILE A 166 4.56 -18.11 -7.19
N ALA A 167 5.13 -18.70 -6.13
CA ALA A 167 6.17 -18.08 -5.31
C ALA A 167 7.46 -17.80 -6.10
N TYR A 168 7.91 -18.73 -6.94
CA TYR A 168 9.06 -18.52 -7.83
C TYR A 168 8.83 -17.34 -8.77
N MET A 169 7.72 -17.31 -9.50
CA MET A 169 7.40 -16.22 -10.42
C MET A 169 7.32 -14.87 -9.71
N ARG A 170 6.63 -14.81 -8.56
CA ARG A 170 6.53 -13.61 -7.73
C ARG A 170 7.92 -13.12 -7.31
N SER A 171 8.80 -14.02 -6.86
CA SER A 171 10.19 -13.71 -6.47
C SER A 171 11.12 -13.26 -7.62
N GLN A 172 10.74 -13.43 -8.89
CA GLN A 172 11.57 -12.95 -10.00
C GLN A 172 11.33 -11.46 -10.33
N VAL A 173 10.24 -10.86 -9.85
CA VAL A 173 9.79 -9.52 -10.27
C VAL A 173 10.76 -8.42 -9.85
N LEU A 174 11.17 -8.40 -8.57
CA LEU A 174 12.11 -7.43 -8.02
C LEU A 174 13.47 -8.08 -7.70
N ARG A 175 13.77 -9.24 -8.30
CA ARG A 175 15.02 -9.97 -8.05
C ARG A 175 16.24 -9.09 -8.35
N GLY A 176 17.13 -8.99 -7.38
CA GLY A 176 18.34 -8.16 -7.48
C GLY A 176 18.12 -6.68 -7.13
N CYS A 177 16.89 -6.26 -6.83
CA CYS A 177 16.64 -4.93 -6.28
C CYS A 177 17.02 -4.91 -4.79
N SER A 178 18.00 -4.09 -4.42
CA SER A 178 18.21 -3.65 -3.04
C SER A 178 17.43 -2.36 -2.80
N ILE A 179 16.50 -2.38 -1.85
CA ILE A 179 15.48 -1.36 -1.62
C ILE A 179 15.64 -0.76 -0.22
N VAL A 180 15.58 0.56 -0.13
CA VAL A 180 15.45 1.27 1.14
C VAL A 180 14.07 1.93 1.23
N LEU A 181 13.34 1.68 2.31
CA LEU A 181 12.06 2.35 2.59
C LEU A 181 12.31 3.66 3.38
N SER A 182 11.69 4.77 2.94
CA SER A 182 11.88 6.10 3.54
C SER A 182 10.58 6.88 3.72
N GLY A 183 10.31 7.30 4.96
CA GLY A 183 9.10 8.05 5.32
C GLY A 183 7.79 7.27 5.19
N ILE A 184 7.85 5.96 4.89
CA ILE A 184 6.70 5.04 4.76
C ILE A 184 6.35 4.42 6.11
N VAL A 185 7.27 4.45 7.08
CA VAL A 185 7.09 3.83 8.41
C VAL A 185 6.85 4.95 9.44
N PRO A 186 5.80 4.89 10.26
CA PRO A 186 5.62 5.82 11.36
C PRO A 186 6.77 5.76 12.38
N ILE A 187 7.05 6.88 13.05
CA ILE A 187 8.14 6.96 14.05
C ILE A 187 7.85 5.99 15.19
N GLY A 188 8.85 5.18 15.57
CA GLY A 188 8.73 4.16 16.60
C GLY A 188 8.16 2.81 16.12
N MET A 189 7.75 2.68 14.86
CA MET A 189 7.38 1.39 14.28
C MET A 189 8.56 0.72 13.56
N ASP A 190 8.64 -0.61 13.67
CA ASP A 190 9.59 -1.42 12.91
C ASP A 190 9.17 -1.51 11.43
N VAL A 191 10.09 -1.19 10.52
CA VAL A 191 9.90 -1.30 9.07
C VAL A 191 9.46 -2.70 8.65
N ARG A 192 9.96 -3.74 9.33
CA ARG A 192 9.68 -5.15 9.05
C ARG A 192 8.21 -5.52 9.22
N ASN A 193 7.47 -4.76 10.02
CA ASN A 193 6.04 -4.97 10.25
C ASN A 193 5.14 -4.27 9.21
N THR A 194 5.71 -3.58 8.21
CA THR A 194 4.93 -2.88 7.18
C THR A 194 4.59 -3.78 5.99
N GLU A 195 3.42 -3.55 5.37
CA GLU A 195 3.02 -4.21 4.12
C GLU A 195 4.06 -3.97 3.01
N ALA A 196 4.58 -2.73 2.89
CA ALA A 196 5.61 -2.40 1.91
C ALA A 196 6.88 -3.25 2.06
N PHE A 197 7.33 -3.52 3.29
CA PHE A 197 8.45 -4.43 3.54
C PHE A 197 8.12 -5.86 3.10
N HIS A 198 6.97 -6.40 3.53
CA HIS A 198 6.56 -7.75 3.16
C HIS A 198 6.43 -7.92 1.64
N LEU A 199 5.81 -6.98 0.93
CA LEU A 199 5.69 -7.00 -0.53
C LEU A 199 7.06 -6.97 -1.22
N CYS A 200 8.00 -6.14 -0.76
CA CYS A 200 9.36 -6.12 -1.30
C CYS A 200 10.03 -7.51 -1.19
N ILE A 201 10.00 -8.13 -0.01
CA ILE A 201 10.59 -9.46 0.22
C ILE A 201 9.86 -10.54 -0.61
N GLN A 202 8.53 -10.53 -0.62
CA GLN A 202 7.70 -11.52 -1.31
C GLN A 202 7.87 -11.47 -2.84
N PHE A 203 8.20 -10.30 -3.40
CA PHE A 203 8.52 -10.10 -4.81
C PHE A 203 10.02 -10.18 -5.13
N GLY A 204 10.85 -10.62 -4.17
CA GLY A 204 12.26 -10.99 -4.39
C GLY A 204 13.29 -9.87 -4.24
N ALA A 205 12.89 -8.71 -3.72
CA ALA A 205 13.83 -7.66 -3.36
C ALA A 205 14.53 -7.94 -2.00
N THR A 206 15.69 -7.33 -1.80
CA THR A 206 16.34 -7.25 -0.48
C THR A 206 16.07 -5.87 0.12
N VAL A 207 15.51 -5.79 1.33
CA VAL A 207 15.27 -4.50 2.00
C VAL A 207 16.36 -4.18 3.02
N THR A 208 16.91 -2.97 2.98
CA THR A 208 17.91 -2.47 3.93
C THR A 208 17.43 -1.21 4.67
N GLU A 209 17.93 -1.00 5.89
CA GLU A 209 17.53 0.16 6.70
C GLU A 209 18.14 1.48 6.20
N SER A 210 19.33 1.43 5.64
CA SER A 210 20.14 2.58 5.22
C SER A 210 20.59 2.47 3.77
N VAL A 211 20.89 3.63 3.15
CA VAL A 211 21.37 3.73 1.77
C VAL A 211 22.86 3.37 1.71
N THR A 212 23.18 2.36 0.90
CA THR A 212 24.51 1.76 0.70
C THR A 212 24.96 1.86 -0.75
N ASP A 213 26.20 1.47 -1.05
CA ASP A 213 26.69 1.36 -2.44
C ASP A 213 25.97 0.26 -3.25
N SER A 214 25.35 -0.70 -2.57
CA SER A 214 24.52 -1.75 -3.17
C SER A 214 23.05 -1.36 -3.34
N THR A 215 22.61 -0.21 -2.81
CA THR A 215 21.21 0.22 -2.91
C THR A 215 20.87 0.58 -4.35
N THR A 216 19.76 0.04 -4.84
CA THR A 216 19.28 0.25 -6.22
C THR A 216 18.06 1.17 -6.27
N HIS A 217 17.19 1.12 -5.25
CA HIS A 217 15.97 1.92 -5.18
C HIS A 217 15.79 2.50 -3.77
N VAL A 218 15.31 3.74 -3.68
CA VAL A 218 14.68 4.27 -2.47
C VAL A 218 13.21 4.48 -2.77
N ILE A 219 12.35 3.74 -2.09
CA ILE A 219 10.90 3.99 -2.14
C ILE A 219 10.60 4.99 -1.03
N ALA A 220 10.16 6.18 -1.42
CA ALA A 220 10.00 7.32 -0.53
C ALA A 220 8.61 7.94 -0.59
N ALA A 221 8.01 8.14 0.59
CA ALA A 221 6.74 8.83 0.77
C ALA A 221 6.89 10.37 0.86
N ARG A 222 8.12 10.87 1.09
CA ARG A 222 8.44 12.30 1.26
C ARG A 222 9.83 12.60 0.67
N TRP A 223 9.94 13.68 -0.09
CA TRP A 223 11.18 14.08 -0.78
C TRP A 223 12.30 14.58 0.15
N GLY A 224 11.95 15.27 1.24
CA GLY A 224 12.93 15.89 2.17
C GLY A 224 13.54 14.96 3.22
N THR A 225 13.49 13.64 3.04
CA THR A 225 14.02 12.70 4.06
C THR A 225 15.53 12.47 3.89
N THR A 226 16.27 12.28 4.98
CA THR A 226 17.73 12.03 4.96
C THR A 226 18.11 10.94 3.96
N LYS A 227 17.37 9.82 3.94
CA LYS A 227 17.61 8.71 2.99
C LYS A 227 17.41 9.11 1.52
N VAL A 228 16.48 10.02 1.21
CA VAL A 228 16.34 10.57 -0.16
C VAL A 228 17.50 11.50 -0.49
N HIS A 229 17.88 12.39 0.43
CA HIS A 229 19.07 13.22 0.26
C HIS A 229 20.36 12.40 0.09
N ASP A 230 20.48 11.26 0.78
CA ASP A 230 21.63 10.34 0.68
C ASP A 230 21.65 9.59 -0.66
N ALA A 231 20.49 9.14 -1.14
CA ALA A 231 20.38 8.54 -2.47
C ALA A 231 20.71 9.53 -3.59
N ARG A 232 20.26 10.79 -3.51
CA ARG A 232 20.54 11.82 -4.52
C ARG A 232 22.03 12.18 -4.67
N ARG A 233 22.87 11.90 -3.66
CA ARG A 233 24.33 12.10 -3.74
C ARG A 233 25.06 10.95 -4.42
N ARG A 234 24.37 9.88 -4.79
CA ARG A 234 24.90 8.66 -5.40
C ARG A 234 24.35 8.53 -6.82
N ALA A 235 25.19 8.09 -7.76
CA ALA A 235 24.72 7.74 -9.10
C ALA A 235 23.92 6.43 -9.07
N ASN A 236 23.01 6.24 -10.03
CA ASN A 236 22.30 4.98 -10.32
C ASN A 236 21.35 4.47 -9.22
N ILE A 237 20.85 5.33 -8.32
CA ILE A 237 19.78 4.97 -7.38
C ILE A 237 18.46 5.56 -7.88
N ALA A 238 17.48 4.71 -8.16
CA ALA A 238 16.13 5.15 -8.50
C ALA A 238 15.39 5.65 -7.24
N ILE A 239 14.83 6.85 -7.28
CA ILE A 239 14.07 7.43 -6.16
C ILE A 239 12.61 7.51 -6.59
N VAL A 240 11.80 6.59 -6.08
CA VAL A 240 10.43 6.36 -6.55
C VAL A 240 9.41 6.54 -5.43
N ASN A 241 8.19 6.91 -5.81
CA ASN A 241 7.06 6.95 -4.87
C ASN A 241 6.47 5.53 -4.65
N PRO A 242 5.67 5.30 -3.58
CA PRO A 242 5.16 3.96 -3.26
C PRO A 242 4.29 3.30 -4.34
N ARG A 243 3.69 4.06 -5.27
CA ARG A 243 2.89 3.48 -6.37
C ARG A 243 3.74 2.59 -7.28
N TRP A 244 5.05 2.81 -7.38
CA TRP A 244 5.96 1.92 -8.12
C TRP A 244 5.88 0.48 -7.63
N LEU A 245 6.01 0.27 -6.32
CA LEU A 245 5.93 -1.07 -5.72
C LEU A 245 4.55 -1.70 -5.96
N TYR A 246 3.47 -0.94 -5.79
CA TYR A 246 2.12 -1.45 -6.02
C TYR A 246 1.89 -1.79 -7.50
N ALA A 247 2.41 -1.00 -8.45
CA ALA A 247 2.35 -1.33 -9.88
C ALA A 247 3.14 -2.61 -10.20
N CYS A 248 4.32 -2.80 -9.59
CA CYS A 248 5.08 -4.04 -9.72
C CYS A 248 4.32 -5.27 -9.19
N VAL A 249 3.62 -5.10 -8.05
CA VAL A 249 2.81 -6.14 -7.39
C VAL A 249 1.54 -6.46 -8.17
N GLU A 250 0.89 -5.45 -8.78
CA GLU A 250 -0.33 -5.57 -9.58
C GLU A 250 -0.06 -6.25 -10.93
N ARG A 251 1.07 -5.94 -11.58
CA ARG A 251 1.44 -6.45 -12.91
C ARG A 251 2.29 -7.73 -12.88
N TRP A 252 2.92 -8.05 -11.75
CA TRP A 252 3.96 -9.10 -11.62
C TRP A 252 5.15 -8.89 -12.59
N GLU A 253 5.50 -7.62 -12.79
CA GLU A 253 6.54 -7.15 -13.70
C GLU A 253 7.18 -5.90 -13.11
N LYS A 254 8.49 -5.70 -13.29
CA LYS A 254 9.16 -4.50 -12.77
C LYS A 254 8.73 -3.28 -13.60
N ALA A 255 7.97 -2.37 -12.99
CA ALA A 255 7.54 -1.12 -13.61
C ALA A 255 8.72 -0.17 -13.87
N ASP A 256 8.63 0.67 -14.92
CA ASP A 256 9.63 1.70 -15.22
C ASP A 256 9.69 2.70 -14.06
N GLU A 257 10.86 2.83 -13.44
CA GLU A 257 11.09 3.73 -12.32
C GLU A 257 10.77 5.20 -12.65
N LYS A 258 10.87 5.61 -13.92
CA LYS A 258 10.59 6.99 -14.37
C LYS A 258 9.12 7.35 -14.30
N GLU A 259 8.21 6.41 -14.54
CA GLU A 259 6.76 6.64 -14.41
C GLU A 259 6.36 6.97 -12.95
N PHE A 260 7.23 6.65 -12.00
CA PHE A 260 6.99 6.79 -10.57
C PHE A 260 8.07 7.61 -9.85
N GLU A 261 8.88 8.36 -10.59
CA GLU A 261 9.95 9.18 -10.03
C GLU A 261 9.38 10.17 -8.99
N LEU A 262 9.98 10.16 -7.80
CA LEU A 262 9.67 11.15 -6.78
C LEU A 262 10.51 12.40 -7.06
N THR A 263 9.86 13.56 -7.21
CA THR A 263 10.54 14.86 -7.34
C THR A 263 10.05 15.85 -6.28
N LYS A 264 10.68 17.03 -6.21
CA LYS A 264 10.19 18.14 -5.37
C LYS A 264 8.81 18.64 -5.81
N GLU A 265 8.53 18.56 -7.12
CA GLU A 265 7.32 19.09 -7.74
C GLU A 265 6.12 18.16 -7.54
N THR A 266 6.33 16.83 -7.66
CA THR A 266 5.31 15.79 -7.41
C THR A 266 4.81 15.73 -5.96
N MET A 267 5.41 16.50 -5.05
CA MET A 267 5.00 16.64 -3.64
C MET A 267 4.38 18.02 -3.32
N ASN A 268 4.53 19.00 -4.22
CA ASN A 268 4.01 20.37 -4.05
C ASN A 268 2.71 20.63 -4.84
N SER A 269 2.29 19.71 -5.70
CA SER A 269 0.92 19.65 -6.21
C SER A 269 -0.09 19.62 -5.05
N LYS A 270 -1.25 20.28 -5.20
CA LYS A 270 -2.32 20.34 -4.16
C LYS A 270 -2.96 18.99 -3.81
N GLU A 271 -2.47 17.90 -4.39
CA GLU A 271 -2.84 16.54 -4.05
C GLU A 271 -2.15 16.16 -2.74
N LYS A 272 -2.91 15.64 -1.76
CA LYS A 272 -2.34 15.19 -0.49
C LYS A 272 -1.21 14.18 -0.75
N PRO A 273 -0.07 14.25 -0.04
CA PRO A 273 1.05 13.36 -0.30
C PRO A 273 0.59 11.89 -0.22
N LEU A 274 0.71 11.19 -1.35
CA LEU A 274 0.23 9.81 -1.54
C LEU A 274 0.78 8.86 -0.48
N GLY A 275 1.98 9.14 0.04
CA GLY A 275 2.56 8.45 1.19
C GLY A 275 1.65 8.43 2.41
N GLY A 276 1.04 9.56 2.78
CA GLY A 276 0.10 9.63 3.92
C GLY A 276 -1.11 8.72 3.73
N LEU A 277 -1.62 8.60 2.50
CA LEU A 277 -2.78 7.76 2.16
C LEU A 277 -2.44 6.27 2.08
N VAL A 278 -1.23 5.93 1.62
CA VAL A 278 -0.68 4.56 1.67
C VAL A 278 -0.44 4.13 3.12
N ILE A 279 0.12 5.03 3.95
CA ILE A 279 0.35 4.81 5.38
C ILE A 279 -0.99 4.66 6.13
N ASP A 280 -2.01 5.46 5.80
CA ASP A 280 -3.37 5.34 6.39
C ASP A 280 -3.98 3.96 6.07
N ARG A 281 -3.76 3.43 4.86
CA ARG A 281 -4.18 2.07 4.49
C ARG A 281 -3.47 1.00 5.34
N GLN A 282 -2.17 1.16 5.60
CA GLN A 282 -1.38 0.24 6.44
C GLN A 282 -1.76 0.33 7.93
N LEU A 283 -1.97 1.56 8.45
CA LEU A 283 -2.41 1.83 9.82
C LEU A 283 -3.86 1.40 10.08
N SER A 284 -4.74 1.44 9.07
CA SER A 284 -6.14 1.05 9.23
C SER A 284 -6.33 -0.42 9.65
N ASN A 285 -5.30 -1.26 9.47
CA ASN A 285 -5.24 -2.66 9.89
C ASN A 285 -4.76 -2.85 11.35
N MET A 286 -4.28 -1.80 12.04
CA MET A 286 -3.78 -1.84 13.43
C MET A 286 -4.40 -0.71 14.29
N PRO A 287 -5.54 -0.97 14.99
CA PRO A 287 -6.46 0.10 15.41
C PRO A 287 -5.96 1.13 16.44
N THR A 288 -5.01 0.79 17.30
CA THR A 288 -4.75 1.54 18.55
C THR A 288 -3.77 2.70 18.44
N LEU A 289 -2.86 2.70 17.46
CA LEU A 289 -1.76 3.68 17.39
C LEU A 289 -2.01 4.85 16.42
N ALA A 290 -2.95 4.69 15.47
CA ALA A 290 -3.09 5.61 14.34
C ALA A 290 -3.50 7.05 14.71
N LYS A 291 -4.26 7.26 15.80
CA LYS A 291 -4.85 8.58 16.10
C LYS A 291 -3.85 9.62 16.63
N GLU A 292 -2.91 9.23 17.49
CA GLU A 292 -1.90 10.16 18.01
C GLU A 292 -0.79 10.42 16.99
N THR A 293 -0.31 9.37 16.31
CA THR A 293 0.80 9.50 15.35
C THR A 293 0.44 10.37 14.14
N LEU A 294 -0.82 10.32 13.66
CA LEU A 294 -1.28 11.16 12.55
C LEU A 294 -1.31 12.66 12.89
N ARG A 295 -1.54 13.02 14.17
CA ARG A 295 -1.61 14.42 14.61
C ARG A 295 -0.22 15.04 14.68
N ASN A 296 0.74 14.31 15.23
CA ASN A 296 2.13 14.77 15.32
C ASN A 296 2.77 14.95 13.92
N MET A 297 2.36 14.14 12.93
CA MET A 297 2.89 14.23 11.56
C MET A 297 2.39 15.43 10.74
N THR A 298 1.25 16.04 11.09
CA THR A 298 0.78 17.28 10.45
C THR A 298 1.41 18.51 11.08
N ASP A 299 1.50 18.52 12.41
CA ASP A 299 1.85 19.72 13.17
C ASP A 299 3.35 20.08 13.01
N GLU A 300 4.23 19.09 12.78
CA GLU A 300 5.67 19.31 12.49
C GLU A 300 5.96 19.96 11.12
N VAL A 301 5.01 20.03 10.18
CA VAL A 301 5.27 20.54 8.82
C VAL A 301 5.16 22.07 8.73
N ASP A 302 4.27 22.67 9.51
CA ASP A 302 4.12 24.13 9.56
C ASP A 302 5.28 24.79 10.33
N GLU A 303 5.90 24.09 11.28
CA GLU A 303 7.03 24.62 12.06
C GLU A 303 8.33 24.65 11.22
N VAL A 304 8.68 23.54 10.56
CA VAL A 304 9.94 23.41 9.78
C VAL A 304 9.96 24.24 8.49
N LEU A 305 8.81 24.60 7.92
CA LEU A 305 8.74 25.50 6.75
C LEU A 305 8.78 26.99 7.12
N SER A 306 8.75 27.32 8.42
CA SER A 306 8.82 28.72 8.90
C SER A 306 10.26 29.20 9.17
N GLU A 307 11.22 28.28 9.27
CA GLU A 307 12.61 28.56 9.67
C GLU A 307 13.64 28.31 8.53
N ASP A 308 13.45 28.92 7.35
CA ASP A 308 14.56 29.23 6.41
C ASP A 308 14.12 30.14 5.24
N ASP A 309 13.79 31.40 5.52
CA ASP A 309 13.96 32.48 4.53
C ASP A 309 14.39 33.81 5.18
N SER A 310 15.71 33.98 5.32
CA SER A 310 16.33 35.29 5.56
C SER A 310 17.51 35.50 4.61
N GLY A 311 17.25 35.26 3.33
CA GLY A 311 18.20 35.38 2.22
C GLY A 311 18.53 36.82 1.79
N ASN A 312 19.08 37.64 2.70
CA ASN A 312 19.94 38.81 2.45
C ASN A 312 19.98 39.39 1.00
N GLU A 313 19.08 40.31 0.66
CA GLU A 313 19.24 41.18 -0.52
C GLU A 313 19.98 42.48 -0.16
N ARG A 314 20.98 42.83 -0.99
CA ARG A 314 21.71 44.10 -0.92
C ARG A 314 21.10 45.08 -1.90
N GLU A 315 20.63 46.23 -1.44
CA GLU A 315 20.34 47.37 -2.32
C GLU A 315 21.38 48.49 -2.16
N GLU A 316 21.99 48.88 -3.27
CA GLU A 316 22.79 50.10 -3.36
C GLU A 316 21.91 51.32 -3.67
N GLY A 317 21.77 52.20 -2.68
CA GLY A 317 21.84 53.66 -2.85
C GLY A 317 20.92 54.39 -3.85
N VAL A 318 19.95 55.13 -3.30
CA VAL A 318 19.57 56.46 -3.84
C VAL A 318 19.64 57.50 -2.72
N ARG A 319 20.26 58.65 -3.01
CA ARG A 319 20.31 59.81 -2.09
C ARG A 319 19.11 60.73 -2.32
N GLN A 320 18.53 61.26 -1.24
CA GLN A 320 17.93 62.61 -1.23
C GLN A 320 18.01 63.22 0.19
N VAL A 321 17.78 64.54 0.30
CA VAL A 321 18.34 65.41 1.34
C VAL A 321 17.27 66.35 1.95
N ALA A 322 17.43 66.67 3.25
CA ALA A 322 16.65 67.63 4.07
C ALA A 322 15.19 67.20 4.39
N ASP A 323 14.54 67.63 5.48
CA ASP A 323 14.75 68.83 6.32
C ASP A 323 14.39 68.60 7.83
N ASP A 324 14.66 69.61 8.68
CA ASP A 324 14.64 69.63 10.15
C ASP A 324 13.27 69.48 10.86
N GLY A 325 13.29 69.09 12.15
CA GLY A 325 12.11 69.12 13.04
C GLY A 325 12.34 68.71 14.51
N LEU A 326 12.66 69.67 15.38
CA LEU A 326 12.98 69.48 16.81
C LEU A 326 11.77 69.16 17.73
N GLY A 327 11.94 68.28 18.73
CA GLY A 327 10.94 68.06 19.80
C GLY A 327 11.44 67.29 21.04
N LYS A 328 11.23 67.84 22.25
CA LYS A 328 11.59 67.30 23.59
C LYS A 328 10.34 66.62 24.23
N SER A 329 10.31 65.81 25.30
CA SER A 329 11.21 65.32 26.39
C SER A 329 10.41 64.23 27.19
N SER A 330 10.88 63.41 28.15
CA SER A 330 12.18 63.10 28.80
C SER A 330 12.04 61.87 29.76
N SER A 331 13.17 61.39 30.32
CA SER A 331 13.35 60.76 31.67
C SER A 331 12.71 59.40 32.05
N SER A 332 13.60 58.46 32.43
CA SER A 332 13.54 57.57 33.62
C SER A 332 12.53 56.41 33.69
N LYS A 333 12.81 55.25 34.33
CA LYS A 333 14.06 54.53 34.71
C LYS A 333 13.72 53.11 35.19
N ASP A 334 14.67 52.18 35.04
CA ASP A 334 14.95 50.97 35.86
C ASP A 334 13.84 49.98 36.32
N GLY A 335 13.99 48.72 35.85
CA GLY A 335 13.89 47.50 36.68
C GLY A 335 12.56 46.72 36.72
N VAL A 336 12.50 45.42 37.03
CA VAL A 336 13.47 44.31 37.18
C VAL A 336 12.67 43.06 37.65
N LEU A 337 13.02 41.83 37.21
CA LEU A 337 12.48 40.53 37.68
C LEU A 337 10.97 40.25 37.38
N ARG A 338 10.46 39.01 37.28
CA ARG A 338 10.92 37.74 37.89
C ARG A 338 10.42 36.50 37.11
N LYS A 339 11.31 35.53 36.85
CA LYS A 339 10.93 34.12 36.54
C LYS A 339 10.24 33.48 37.75
N ARG A 340 9.27 32.57 37.53
CA ARG A 340 9.02 31.42 38.41
C ARG A 340 8.73 30.15 37.62
N LYS A 341 9.27 29.05 38.14
CA LYS A 341 9.26 27.67 37.62
C LYS A 341 9.05 26.75 38.83
N CYS A 342 8.11 25.82 38.77
CA CYS A 342 8.03 24.56 39.56
C CYS A 342 7.01 23.67 38.83
N ASN A 343 7.31 22.48 38.33
CA ASN A 343 7.79 21.23 38.97
C ASN A 343 6.82 20.61 39.99
N MET A 344 6.26 19.47 39.57
CA MET A 344 6.30 18.14 40.22
C MET A 344 6.32 18.07 41.76
N ARG A 345 5.42 17.25 42.32
CA ARG A 345 5.66 16.45 43.52
C ARG A 345 4.90 15.12 43.48
N GLU A 346 5.61 14.05 43.82
CA GLU A 346 5.11 12.72 44.19
C GLU A 346 4.87 12.63 45.70
N GLU A 347 4.18 11.54 46.10
CA GLU A 347 4.06 10.98 47.48
C GLU A 347 3.41 11.90 48.55
N GLY A 348 2.71 11.37 49.56
CA GLY A 348 2.36 9.98 49.88
C GLY A 348 2.08 9.85 51.39
N ASP A 349 1.06 9.07 51.77
CA ASP A 349 0.80 8.50 53.10
C ASP A 349 -0.31 7.44 52.98
#